data_AF-A0A6Y2QF16-F1
#
_entry.id   AF-A0A6Y2QF16-F1
#
_cell.length_a   1.000
_cell.length_b   1.000
_cell.length_c   1.000
_cell.angle_alpha   90.00
_cell.angle_beta   90.00
_cell.angle_gamma   90.00
#
_symmetry.space_group_name_H-M   'P 1'
#
loop_
_entity.id
_entity.type
_entity.pdbx_description
1 polymer ?
#
loop_
_entity_poly.entity_id
_entity_poly.type
_entity_poly.pdbx_seq_one_letter_code
_entity_poly.pdbx_strand_id
1 'polypeptide(L)' 'FDDPRHLSRQERYENGEYRWQTLGLVHGIVVILVAHSVRFESGFEVIRIISARKADRKERNRYEHG' A
#
# COMPACT_ATOMS: atom_id res chain seq x y z
N PHE A 1 -7.61 -1.31 1.54
CA PHE A 1 -8.37 -0.06 1.77
C PHE A 1 -9.74 -0.22 1.19
N ASP A 2 -10.77 0.39 1.77
CA ASP A 2 -12.05 0.60 1.08
C ASP A 2 -12.02 1.95 0.38
N ASP A 3 -11.04 2.10 -0.51
CA ASP A 3 -10.74 3.33 -1.24
C ASP A 3 -10.53 2.99 -2.72
N PRO A 4 -11.44 3.38 -3.61
CA PRO A 4 -11.33 3.11 -5.03
C PRO A 4 -10.19 3.90 -5.70
N ARG A 5 -9.63 4.92 -5.04
CA ARG A 5 -8.51 5.74 -5.56
C ARG A 5 -7.16 5.36 -4.96
N HIS A 6 -7.07 4.22 -4.27
CA HIS A 6 -5.79 3.78 -3.73
C HIS A 6 -4.74 3.63 -4.84
N LEU A 7 -3.52 4.06 -4.56
CA LEU A 7 -2.40 4.01 -5.50
C LEU A 7 -1.37 3.00 -5.02
N SER A 8 -1.25 1.89 -5.74
CA SER A 8 -0.27 0.83 -5.46
C SER A 8 0.93 0.93 -6.39
N ARG A 9 2.13 0.86 -5.82
CA ARG A 9 3.37 0.81 -6.58
C ARG A 9 4.26 -0.31 -6.06
N GLN A 10 4.78 -1.13 -6.97
CA GLN A 10 5.83 -2.07 -6.65
C GLN A 10 7.12 -1.30 -6.32
N GLU A 11 7.67 -1.55 -5.14
CA GLU A 11 8.88 -0.90 -4.66
C GLU A 11 10.12 -1.71 -5.08
N ARG A 12 10.20 -2.96 -4.65
CA ARG A 12 11.33 -3.87 -4.94
C ARG A 12 10.95 -5.34 -4.80
N TYR A 13 11.84 -6.22 -5.25
CA TYR A 13 11.75 -7.67 -5.03
C TYR A 13 12.87 -8.10 -4.08
N GLU A 14 12.53 -8.78 -2.98
CA GLU A 14 13.47 -9.11 -1.92
C GLU A 14 13.05 -10.43 -1.25
N ASN A 15 13.99 -11.35 -1.02
CA ASN A 15 13.77 -12.66 -0.36
C ASN A 15 12.64 -13.50 -0.96
N GLY A 16 12.47 -13.45 -2.29
CA GLY A 16 11.42 -14.20 -2.97
C GLY A 16 10.06 -13.49 -3.00
N GLU A 17 9.96 -12.29 -2.44
CA GLU A 17 8.69 -11.56 -2.30
C GLU A 17 8.71 -10.22 -3.03
N TYR A 18 7.57 -9.88 -3.62
CA TYR A 18 7.30 -8.53 -4.08
C TYR A 18 6.92 -7.64 -2.89
N ARG A 19 7.66 -6.54 -2.74
CA ARG A 19 7.33 -5.47 -1.80
C ARG A 19 6.60 -4.34 -2.51
N TRP A 20 5.46 -3.99 -1.95
CA TRP A 20 4.53 -3.00 -2.46
C TRP A 20 4.37 -1.88 -1.45
N GLN A 21 4.17 -0.67 -1.97
CA GLN A 21 3.67 0.46 -1.21
C GLN A 21 2.34 0.89 -1.79
N THR A 22 1.33 0.99 -0.93
CA THR A 22 0.01 1.48 -1.32
C THR A 22 -0.37 2.69 -0.50
N LEU A 23 -0.70 3.78 -1.20
CA LEU A 23 -1.35 4.94 -0.62
C LEU A 23 -2.86 4.76 -0.68
N GLY A 24 -3.56 5.04 0.41
CA GLY A 24 -5.01 4.99 0.44
C GLY A 24 -5.60 5.82 1.56
N LEU A 25 -6.83 6.29 1.33
CA LEU A 25 -7.64 7.00 2.30
C LEU A 25 -8.31 6.02 3.25
N VAL A 26 -8.24 6.30 4.55
CA VAL A 26 -8.88 5.51 5.61
C VAL A 26 -9.98 6.34 6.26
N HIS A 27 -11.18 5.76 6.32
CA HIS A 27 -12.39 6.38 6.88
C HIS A 27 -12.72 7.78 6.32
N GLY A 28 -12.27 8.09 5.10
CA GLY A 28 -12.46 9.42 4.51
C GLY A 28 -11.60 10.55 5.10
N ILE A 29 -10.71 10.25 6.06
CA ILE A 29 -10.06 11.27 6.90
C ILE A 29 -8.55 11.35 6.64
N VAL A 30 -7.86 10.21 6.61
CA VAL A 30 -6.39 10.18 6.61
C VAL A 30 -5.86 9.34 5.47
N VAL A 31 -4.93 9.91 4.69
CA VAL A 31 -4.15 9.15 3.72
C VAL A 31 -2.97 8.51 4.44
N ILE A 32 -2.83 7.19 4.31
CA ILE A 32 -1.71 6.43 4.86
C ILE A 32 -0.98 5.71 3.74
N LEU A 33 0.31 5.47 3.95
CA LEU A 33 1.11 4.56 3.15
C LEU A 33 1.25 3.24 3.89
N VAL A 34 0.91 2.14 3.22
CA VAL A 34 1.08 0.78 3.72
C VAL A 34 2.13 0.07 2.87
N ALA A 35 3.25 -0.28 3.51
CA ALA A 35 4.23 -1.19 2.93
C ALA A 35 3.82 -2.63 3.26
N HIS A 36 3.72 -3.48 2.24
CA HIS A 36 3.30 -4.86 2.40
C HIS A 36 3.96 -5.79 1.39
N SER A 37 3.93 -7.09 1.67
CA SER A 37 4.20 -8.11 0.67
C SER A 37 2.93 -8.88 0.31
N VAL A 38 2.94 -9.45 -0.89
CA VAL A 38 1.86 -10.29 -1.42
C VAL A 38 2.45 -11.67 -1.71
N ARG A 39 1.77 -12.71 -1.22
CA ARG A 39 2.10 -14.12 -1.48
C ARG A 39 0.83 -14.89 -1.80
N PHE A 40 0.96 -15.99 -2.52
CA PHE A 40 -0.14 -16.93 -2.72
C PHE A 40 0.12 -18.20 -1.93
N GLU A 41 -0.75 -18.52 -0.98
CA GLU A 41 -0.65 -19.70 -0.13
C GLU A 41 -1.97 -20.47 -0.18
N SER A 42 -1.91 -21.74 -0.58
CA SER A 42 -3.09 -22.63 -0.68
C SER A 42 -4.26 -22.05 -1.49
N GLY A 43 -3.96 -21.31 -2.56
CA GLY A 43 -4.96 -20.68 -3.42
C GLY A 43 -5.50 -19.34 -2.91
N PHE A 44 -5.03 -18.85 -1.77
CA PHE A 44 -5.40 -17.57 -1.20
C PHE A 44 -4.29 -16.54 -1.37
N GLU A 45 -4.68 -15.30 -1.65
CA GLU A 45 -3.77 -14.16 -1.57
C GLU A 45 -3.58 -13.78 -0.10
N VAL A 46 -2.32 -13.80 0.35
CA VAL A 46 -1.91 -13.41 1.69
C VAL A 46 -1.14 -12.10 1.61
N ILE A 47 -1.71 -11.06 2.24
CA ILE A 47 -1.07 -9.75 2.37
C ILE A 47 -0.45 -9.64 3.76
N ARG A 48 0.87 -9.45 3.82
CA ARG A 48 1.59 -9.18 5.07
C ARG A 48 1.93 -7.70 5.17
N ILE A 49 1.34 -7.01 6.14
CA ILE A 49 1.69 -5.62 6.45
C ILE A 49 3.08 -5.60 7.11
N ILE A 50 3.99 -4.83 6.53
CA ILE A 50 5.34 -4.58 7.06
C ILE A 50 5.35 -3.27 7.84
N SER A 51 4.66 -2.25 7.32
CA SER A 51 4.56 -0.93 7.93
C SER A 51 3.28 -0.24 7.48
N ALA A 52 2.69 0.55 8.37
CA ALA A 52 1.61 1.47 8.07
C ALA A 52 1.91 2.79 8.75
N ARG A 53 1.93 3.89 7.98
CA ARG A 53 2.16 5.23 8.52
C ARG A 53 1.35 6.27 7.78
N LYS A 54 1.13 7.42 8.43
CA LYS A 54 0.57 8.59 7.74
C LYS A 54 1.43 8.95 6.52
N ALA A 55 0.76 9.27 5.42
CA ALA A 55 1.43 9.74 4.22
C ALA A 55 2.14 11.07 4.51
N ASP A 56 3.36 11.24 3.98
CA ASP A 56 4.04 12.51 4.01
C ASP A 56 3.42 13.50 3.01
N ARG A 57 3.93 14.74 2.97
CA ARG A 57 3.39 15.78 2.07
C ARG A 57 3.47 15.38 0.58
N LYS A 58 4.56 14.74 0.15
CA LYS A 58 4.77 14.36 -1.26
C LYS A 58 3.88 13.18 -1.64
N GLU A 59 3.74 12.22 -0.75
CA GLU A 59 2.86 11.05 -0.89
C GLU A 59 1.40 11.46 -0.93
N ARG A 60 0.97 12.35 -0.03
CA ARG A 60 -0.39 12.89 -0.04
C ARG A 60 -0.68 13.63 -1.35
N ASN A 61 0.25 14.47 -1.80
CA ASN A 61 0.09 15.18 -3.07
C ASN A 61 -0.08 14.20 -4.25
N ARG A 62 0.70 13.11 -4.27
CA ARG A 62 0.58 12.06 -5.28
C ARG A 62 -0.76 11.35 -5.25
N TYR A 63 -1.30 11.06 -4.07
CA TYR A 63 -2.64 10.48 -3.94
C TYR A 63 -3.74 11.43 -4.45
N GLU A 64 -3.58 12.73 -4.23
CA GLU A 64 -4.60 13.73 -4.60
C GLU A 64 -4.62 14.06 -6.10
N HIS A 65 -3.51 13.86 -6.82
CA HIS A 65 -3.34 14.27 -8.23
C HIS A 65 -2.89 13.14 -9.16
N GLY A 66 -2.86 11.90 -8.65
CA GLY A 66 -2.48 10.69 -9.38
C GLY A 66 -3.66 9.97 -9.99
#